data_AF-A0A2D0INH8-F1
#
_entry.id   AF-A0A2D0INH8-F1
#
_cell.length_a   1.000
_cell.length_b   1.000
_cell.length_c   1.000
_cell.angle_alpha   90.00
_cell.angle_beta   90.00
_cell.angle_gamma   90.00
#
_symmetry.space_group_name_H-M   'P 1'
#
loop_
_entity.id
_entity.type
_entity.pdbx_description
1 polymer ?
#
loop_
_entity_poly.entity_id
_entity_poly.type
_entity_poly.pdbx_seq_one_letter_code
_entity_poly.pdbx_strand_id
1 'polypeptide(L)' 'MQQSTKKQTNRYFNDTPTTRLIVTCEQSVIDAVDKHIKGSKVTRGNRAEFVRQAIIEKLQREL' A
#
# COMPACT_ATOMS: atom_id res chain seq x y z
N MET A 1 14.29 -28.39 -9.65
CA MET A 1 13.98 -27.47 -8.54
C MET A 1 12.51 -27.07 -8.67
N GLN A 2 11.63 -27.61 -7.83
CA GLN A 2 10.20 -27.24 -7.86
C GLN A 2 10.06 -25.82 -7.34
N GLN A 3 9.80 -24.86 -8.23
CA GLN A 3 9.37 -23.51 -7.84
C GLN A 3 7.96 -23.63 -7.27
N SER A 4 7.85 -23.64 -5.95
CA SER A 4 6.56 -23.50 -5.27
C SER A 4 5.93 -22.18 -5.72
N THR A 5 4.91 -22.24 -6.57
CA THR A 5 4.01 -21.11 -6.83
C THR A 5 3.16 -20.90 -5.59
N LYS A 6 3.80 -20.41 -4.53
CA LYS A 6 3.14 -20.02 -3.29
C LYS A 6 2.13 -18.97 -3.72
N LYS A 7 0.84 -19.35 -3.75
CA LYS A 7 -0.27 -18.45 -4.08
C LYS A 7 -0.07 -17.19 -3.27
N GLN A 8 0.43 -16.14 -3.92
CA GLN A 8 0.59 -14.82 -3.34
C GLN A 8 -0.78 -14.14 -3.39
N THR A 9 -1.81 -14.88 -2.98
CA THR A 9 -3.16 -14.38 -2.84
C THR A 9 -3.15 -13.53 -1.59
N ASN A 10 -2.77 -12.27 -1.77
CA ASN A 10 -2.70 -11.30 -0.69
C ASN A 10 -4.15 -11.10 -0.22
N ARG A 11 -4.51 -11.66 0.96
CA ARG A 11 -5.87 -11.56 1.55
C ARG A 11 -6.40 -10.12 1.66
N TYR A 12 -5.51 -9.13 1.56
CA TYR A 12 -5.80 -7.71 1.64
C TYR A 12 -6.15 -7.03 0.30
N PHE A 13 -5.93 -7.70 -0.84
CA PHE A 13 -6.19 -7.14 -2.18
C PHE A 13 -7.09 -8.04 -3.03
N ASN A 14 -8.03 -8.75 -2.41
CA ASN A 14 -9.16 -9.36 -3.12
C ASN A 14 -8.78 -10.26 -4.32
N ASP A 15 -7.77 -11.12 -4.17
CA ASP A 15 -7.24 -12.01 -5.24
C ASP A 15 -6.56 -11.30 -6.43
N THR A 16 -6.36 -9.98 -6.37
CA THR A 16 -5.70 -9.23 -7.44
C THR A 16 -4.18 -9.49 -7.42
N PRO A 17 -3.53 -9.72 -8.59
CA PRO A 17 -2.07 -9.82 -8.65
C PRO A 17 -1.44 -8.51 -8.13
N THR A 18 -0.54 -8.65 -7.16
CA THR A 18 0.14 -7.52 -6.53
C THR A 18 1.61 -7.51 -6.93
N THR A 19 2.08 -6.36 -7.42
CA THR A 19 3.50 -6.11 -7.69
C THR A 19 4.09 -5.29 -6.55
N ARG A 20 5.27 -5.65 -6.07
CA ARG A 20 5.95 -4.92 -5.00
C ARG A 20 6.64 -3.68 -5.56
N LEU A 21 6.27 -2.51 -5.05
CA LEU A 21 6.97 -1.24 -5.28
C LEU A 21 7.80 -0.91 -4.02
N ILE A 22 9.11 -0.74 -4.18
CA ILE A 22 10.03 -0.33 -3.10
C ILE A 22 10.47 1.10 -3.41
N VAL A 23 10.22 2.03 -2.49
CA VAL A 23 10.56 3.45 -2.65
C VAL A 23 11.31 3.96 -1.42
N THR A 24 12.22 4.90 -1.66
CA THR A 24 12.90 5.66 -0.61
C THR A 24 12.20 7.00 -0.46
N CYS A 25 11.73 7.32 0.74
CA CYS A 25 11.10 8.58 1.06
C CYS A 25 11.73 9.18 2.32
N GLU A 26 11.57 10.49 2.50
CA GLU A 26 12.02 11.19 3.70
C GLU A 26 11.31 10.68 4.95
N GLN A 27 12.02 10.62 6.07
CA GLN A 27 11.49 10.11 7.34
C GLN A 27 10.26 10.90 7.80
N SER A 28 10.22 12.21 7.53
CA SER A 28 9.07 13.09 7.82
C SER A 28 7.80 12.68 7.08
N VAL A 29 7.93 12.19 5.84
CA VAL A 29 6.79 11.69 5.05
C VAL A 29 6.26 10.40 5.67
N ILE A 30 7.16 9.49 6.06
CA ILE A 30 6.77 8.23 6.71
C ILE A 30 6.08 8.48 8.06
N ASP A 31 6.55 9.45 8.84
CA ASP A 31 5.94 9.83 10.12
C ASP A 31 4.53 10.42 9.95
N ALA A 32 4.35 11.28 8.94
CA ALA A 32 3.03 11.83 8.60
C ALA A 32 2.04 10.73 8.21
N VAL A 33 2.49 9.75 7.42
CA VAL A 33 1.69 8.58 7.02
C VAL A 33 1.32 7.73 8.25
N ASP A 34 2.26 7.46 9.14
CA ASP A 34 2.00 6.68 10.36
C ASP A 34 0.98 7.35 11.28
N LYS A 35 1.12 8.68 11.49
CA LYS A 35 0.17 9.49 12.25
C LYS A 35 -1.24 9.44 11.65
N HIS A 36 -1.34 9.56 10.33
CA HIS A 36 -2.63 9.54 9.63
C HIS A 36 -3.33 8.18 9.75
N ILE A 37 -2.56 7.10 9.64
CA ILE A 37 -3.07 5.72 9.73
C ILE A 37 -3.48 5.37 11.16
N LYS A 38 -2.75 5.86 12.18
CA LYS A 38 -3.14 5.68 13.59
C LYS A 38 -4.48 6.32 13.94
N GLY A 39 -4.85 7.41 13.27
CA GLY A 39 -6.09 8.15 13.54
C GLY A 39 -7.34 7.59 12.85
N SER A 40 -7.19 6.74 11.83
CA SER A 40 -8.30 6.33 10.98
C SER A 40 -8.74 4.89 11.27
N LYS A 41 -10.02 4.73 11.66
CA LYS A 41 -10.63 3.41 11.91
C LYS A 41 -10.73 2.54 10.65
N VAL A 42 -10.68 3.15 9.47
CA VAL A 42 -10.88 2.51 8.17
C VAL A 42 -9.57 1.89 7.67
N THR A 43 -8.47 2.62 7.77
CA THR A 43 -7.11 2.14 7.43
C THR A 43 -6.41 1.65 8.71
N ARG A 44 -6.89 0.55 9.30
CA ARG A 44 -6.30 -0.09 10.51
C ARG A 44 -4.83 -0.52 10.30
N GLY A 45 -3.87 0.40 10.33
CA GLY A 45 -2.44 0.10 10.24
C GLY A 45 -1.92 -0.24 8.84
N ASN A 46 -2.74 -0.19 7.79
CA ASN A 46 -2.32 -0.63 6.46
C ASN A 46 -1.68 0.51 5.64
N ARG A 47 -0.37 0.70 5.83
CA ARG A 47 0.43 1.68 5.06
C ARG A 47 0.33 1.50 3.55
N ALA A 48 0.27 0.26 3.08
CA ALA A 48 0.22 -0.03 1.65
C ALA A 48 -1.11 0.43 1.02
N GLU A 49 -2.22 0.35 1.76
CA GLU A 49 -3.52 0.80 1.27
C GLU A 49 -3.56 2.32 1.14
N PHE A 50 -3.06 3.04 2.14
CA PHE A 50 -2.94 4.51 2.08
C PHE A 50 -2.10 4.94 0.87
N VAL A 51 -0.92 4.33 0.69
CA VAL A 51 -0.05 4.63 -0.45
C VAL A 51 -0.76 4.33 -1.77
N ARG A 52 -1.48 3.22 -1.86
CA ARG A 52 -2.27 2.88 -3.05
C ARG A 52 -3.35 3.93 -3.35
N GLN A 53 -4.12 4.35 -2.35
CA GLN A 53 -5.16 5.36 -2.52
C GLN A 53 -4.56 6.71 -2.94
N ALA A 54 -3.49 7.15 -2.29
CA ALA A 54 -2.80 8.40 -2.61
C ALA A 54 -2.27 8.42 -4.05
N ILE A 55 -1.70 7.31 -4.53
CA ILE A 55 -1.26 7.17 -5.92
C ILE A 55 -2.45 7.29 -6.88
N ILE A 56 -3.56 6.58 -6.61
CA ILE A 56 -4.77 6.63 -7.46
C ILE A 56 -5.36 8.04 -7.47
N GLU A 57 -5.52 8.69 -6.31
CA GLU A 57 -6.05 10.06 -6.21
C GLU A 57 -5.17 11.07 -6.96
N LYS A 58 -3.84 10.94 -6.85
CA LYS A 58 -2.91 11.83 -7.57
C LYS A 58 -3.01 11.61 -9.08
N LEU A 59 -3.06 10.36 -9.54
CA LEU A 59 -3.25 10.04 -10.97
C LEU A 59 -4.58 10.55 -11.50
N GLN A 60 -5.67 10.45 -10.73
CA GLN A 60 -6.98 10.97 -11.14
C GLN A 60 -7.06 12.49 -11.19
N ARG A 61 -6.25 13.20 -10.41
CA ARG A 61 -6.18 14.68 -10.46
C ARG A 61 -5.37 15.20 -11.64
N GLU A 62 -4.44 14.41 -12.15
CA GLU A 62 -3.52 14.80 -13.24
C GLU A 62 -4.03 14.34 -14.62
N LEU A 63 -5.09 13.51 -14.64
CA LEU A 63 -5.86 13.10 -15.82
C LEU A 63 -7.01 14.08 -16.07
#